data_AF-A0A7L3NKJ6-F1
#
_entry.id   AF-A0A7L3NKJ6-F1
#
_cell.length_a   1.000
_cell.length_b   1.000
_cell.length_c   1.000
_cell.angle_alpha   90.00
_cell.angle_beta   90.00
_cell.angle_gamma   90.00
#
_symmetry.space_group_name_H-M   'P 1'
#
loop_
_entity.id
_entity.type
_entity.pdbx_description
1 polymer ?
#
loop_
_entity_poly.entity_id
_entity_poly.type
_entity_poly.pdbx_seq_one_letter_code
_entity_poly.pdbx_strand_id
1 'polypeptide(L)'
;GPDICGSETKKVHVILNYKHKYHAIRRLSRWKVDGYTHLSTLIIRPDQTCGVKTDNEMVASGSLEDDFDFLPPRKMNDPRVRKPTEWDNRVQIDDPNDIKLEGKWKPREILNPNYRGAWPHPQVDNPNYSPDFCISSYENIGIIGLDIWQVGAGTIFDNFLIPEEFGDETWGETKV
;
A
#
# COMPACT_ATOMS: atom_id res chain seq x y z
N GLY A 1 -5.91 -10.97 -8.78
CA GLY A 1 -5.63 -11.15 -10.22
C GLY A 1 -5.56 -9.81 -10.93
N PRO A 2 -5.30 -9.81 -12.25
CA PRO A 2 -5.15 -8.58 -13.03
C PRO A 2 -6.46 -7.81 -13.23
N ASP A 3 -6.36 -6.49 -13.28
CA ASP A 3 -7.44 -5.56 -13.63
C ASP A 3 -6.91 -4.47 -14.57
N ILE A 4 -7.62 -4.31 -15.68
CA ILE A 4 -7.29 -3.41 -16.76
C ILE A 4 -8.54 -2.58 -17.09
N CYS A 5 -8.48 -1.28 -16.83
CA CYS A 5 -9.52 -0.33 -17.17
C CYS A 5 -8.88 0.97 -17.69
N GLY A 6 -8.97 1.19 -19.01
CA GLY A 6 -8.40 2.34 -19.69
C GLY A 6 -6.87 2.40 -19.62
N SER A 7 -6.32 3.61 -19.69
CA SER A 7 -4.88 3.88 -19.58
C SER A 7 -4.39 3.91 -18.13
N GLU A 8 -5.28 4.22 -17.17
CA GLU A 8 -4.92 4.51 -15.79
C GLU A 8 -4.87 3.27 -14.90
N THR A 9 -5.76 2.30 -15.13
CA THR A 9 -5.85 1.09 -14.31
C THR A 9 -5.23 -0.09 -15.05
N LYS A 10 -4.03 -0.49 -14.63
CA LYS A 10 -3.30 -1.67 -15.12
C LYS A 10 -2.54 -2.29 -13.95
N LYS A 11 -3.24 -3.00 -13.08
CA LYS A 11 -2.69 -3.46 -11.80
C LYS A 11 -3.11 -4.87 -11.46
N VAL A 12 -2.36 -5.49 -10.56
CA VAL A 12 -2.76 -6.74 -9.91
C VAL A 12 -3.48 -6.41 -8.62
N HIS A 13 -4.73 -6.84 -8.49
CA HIS A 13 -5.43 -6.80 -7.21
C HIS A 13 -5.10 -8.02 -6.38
N VAL A 14 -4.78 -7.77 -5.11
CA VAL A 14 -4.84 -8.75 -4.03
C VAL A 14 -5.71 -8.12 -2.96
N ILE A 15 -6.87 -8.73 -2.72
CA ILE A 15 -7.85 -8.25 -1.74
C ILE A 15 -8.16 -9.44 -0.84
N LEU A 16 -7.98 -9.24 0.45
CA LEU A 16 -8.14 -10.27 1.47
C LEU A 16 -9.27 -9.90 2.41
N ASN A 17 -10.08 -10.89 2.79
CA ASN A 17 -11.10 -10.71 3.81
C ASN A 17 -10.45 -10.89 5.19
N TYR A 18 -10.61 -9.89 6.05
CA TYR A 18 -10.20 -9.97 7.44
C TYR A 18 -11.29 -9.37 8.31
N LYS A 19 -11.78 -10.13 9.29
CA LYS A 19 -12.87 -9.72 10.20
C LYS A 19 -14.09 -9.14 9.46
N HIS A 20 -14.54 -9.83 8.40
CA HIS A 20 -15.68 -9.45 7.55
C HIS A 20 -15.52 -8.15 6.76
N LYS A 21 -14.29 -7.66 6.62
CA LYS A 21 -13.96 -6.50 5.81
C LYS A 21 -12.94 -6.88 4.73
N TYR A 22 -13.07 -6.27 3.56
CA TYR A 22 -12.13 -6.48 2.46
C TYR A 22 -11.02 -5.43 2.52
N HIS A 23 -9.77 -5.90 2.49
CA HIS A 23 -8.57 -5.08 2.53
C HIS A 23 -7.76 -5.31 1.27
N ALA A 24 -7.54 -4.25 0.50
CA ALA A 24 -6.68 -4.28 -0.66
C ALA A 24 -5.22 -4.11 -0.24
N ILE A 25 -4.31 -4.77 -0.96
CA ILE A 25 -2.87 -4.58 -0.79
C ILE A 25 -2.49 -3.12 -1.08
N ARG A 26 -1.68 -2.52 -0.20
CA ARG A 26 -1.21 -1.13 -0.32
C ARG A 26 -0.26 -0.95 -1.50
N ARG A 27 0.64 -1.91 -1.70
CA ARG A 27 1.66 -1.90 -2.75
C ARG A 27 1.14 -2.65 -3.97
N LEU A 28 0.72 -1.90 -4.97
CA LEU A 28 0.19 -2.44 -6.22
C LEU A 28 1.32 -2.66 -7.22
N SER A 29 1.38 -3.86 -7.80
CA SER A 29 2.23 -4.14 -8.96
C SER A 29 1.47 -3.84 -10.24
N ARG A 30 2.14 -3.22 -11.22
CA ARG A 30 1.56 -3.02 -12.56
C ARG A 30 1.43 -4.36 -13.26
N TRP A 31 0.33 -4.54 -13.97
CA TRP A 31 0.12 -5.71 -14.81
C TRP A 31 0.63 -5.47 -16.23
N LYS A 32 1.18 -6.52 -16.86
CA LYS A 32 1.61 -6.49 -18.27
C LYS A 32 0.37 -6.46 -19.17
N VAL A 33 0.38 -5.59 -20.17
CA VAL A 33 -0.71 -5.49 -21.15
C VAL A 33 -0.13 -5.76 -22.52
N ASP A 34 -0.20 -7.02 -22.93
CA ASP A 34 0.19 -7.50 -24.25
C ASP A 34 -0.81 -8.58 -24.73
N GLY A 35 -0.51 -9.24 -25.85
CA GLY A 35 -1.36 -10.26 -26.45
C GLY A 35 -1.01 -11.70 -26.04
N TYR A 36 -0.14 -11.88 -25.04
CA TYR A 36 0.38 -13.18 -24.64
C TYR A 36 -0.27 -13.69 -23.34
N THR A 37 -0.10 -14.99 -23.09
CA THR A 37 -0.55 -15.64 -21.86
C THR A 37 0.43 -15.32 -20.72
N HIS A 38 -0.09 -14.83 -19.60
CA HIS A 38 0.68 -14.57 -18.38
C HIS A 38 0.21 -15.44 -17.22
N LEU A 39 1.17 -15.88 -16.40
CA LEU A 39 0.88 -16.60 -15.17
C LEU A 39 0.79 -15.62 -14.00
N SER A 40 -0.28 -15.69 -13.21
CA SER A 40 -0.41 -14.96 -11.95
C SER A 40 -0.43 -15.91 -10.78
N THR A 41 0.50 -15.75 -9.84
CA THR A 41 0.58 -16.56 -8.61
C THR A 41 0.45 -15.66 -7.39
N LEU A 42 -0.47 -15.99 -6.48
CA LEU A 42 -0.52 -15.42 -5.14
C LEU A 42 -0.01 -16.48 -4.15
N ILE A 43 0.90 -16.09 -3.27
CA ILE A 43 1.47 -16.93 -2.23
C ILE A 43 1.14 -16.28 -0.89
N ILE A 44 0.48 -17.02 0.01
CA ILE A 44 0.24 -16.61 1.39
C ILE A 44 0.83 -17.71 2.27
N ARG A 45 1.69 -17.35 3.22
CA ARG A 45 2.41 -18.30 4.06
C ARG A 45 1.93 -18.26 5.52
N PRO A 46 2.06 -19.38 6.26
CA PRO A 46 1.75 -19.42 7.70
C PRO A 46 2.59 -18.43 8.54
N ASP A 47 3.79 -18.07 8.08
CA ASP A 47 4.68 -17.09 8.72
C ASP A 47 4.24 -15.62 8.56
N GLN A 48 3.02 -15.40 8.04
CA GLN A 48 2.42 -14.11 7.75
C GLN A 48 3.08 -13.30 6.64
N THR A 49 3.83 -13.98 5.76
CA THR A 49 4.33 -13.35 4.54
C THR A 49 3.39 -13.59 3.37
N CYS A 50 3.37 -12.63 2.45
CA CYS A 50 2.71 -12.79 1.16
C CYS A 50 3.64 -12.43 0.01
N GLY A 51 3.40 -13.05 -1.14
CA GLY A 51 4.11 -12.77 -2.37
C GLY A 51 3.21 -12.84 -3.58
N VAL A 52 3.52 -12.05 -4.60
CA VAL A 52 2.86 -12.05 -5.89
C VAL A 52 3.93 -12.34 -6.95
N LYS A 53 3.69 -13.36 -7.77
CA LYS A 53 4.49 -13.64 -8.95
C LYS A 53 3.72 -13.32 -10.22
N THR A 54 4.46 -12.85 -11.22
CA THR A 54 4.00 -12.76 -12.62
C THR A 54 5.00 -13.50 -13.47
N ASP A 55 4.54 -14.47 -14.28
CA ASP A 55 5.42 -15.28 -15.14
C ASP A 55 6.54 -15.99 -14.34
N ASN A 56 6.20 -16.52 -13.16
CA ASN A 56 7.11 -17.12 -12.17
C ASN A 56 8.16 -16.19 -11.53
N GLU A 57 8.21 -14.92 -11.91
CA GLU A 57 9.07 -13.91 -11.30
C GLU A 57 8.37 -13.22 -10.12
N MET A 58 9.08 -13.06 -8.99
CA MET A 58 8.55 -12.36 -7.82
C MET A 58 8.46 -10.86 -8.09
N VAL A 59 7.24 -10.33 -8.21
CA VAL A 59 6.99 -8.90 -8.48
C VAL A 59 6.63 -8.10 -7.23
N ALA A 60 6.20 -8.78 -6.16
CA ALA A 60 5.99 -8.19 -4.85
C ALA A 60 6.16 -9.25 -3.76
N SER A 61 6.76 -8.88 -2.63
CA SER A 61 6.89 -9.73 -1.45
C SER A 61 6.93 -8.86 -0.21
N GLY A 62 6.32 -9.32 0.88
CA GLY A 62 6.28 -8.59 2.15
C GLY A 62 5.47 -9.31 3.22
N SER A 63 5.09 -8.58 4.26
CA SER A 63 4.30 -9.11 5.38
C SER A 63 2.83 -8.71 5.22
N LEU A 64 1.91 -9.59 5.65
CA LEU A 64 0.48 -9.32 5.64
C LEU A 64 0.13 -8.09 6.50
N GLU A 65 0.81 -7.90 7.63
CA GLU A 65 0.56 -6.77 8.53
C GLU A 65 1.00 -5.43 7.92
N ASP A 66 2.14 -5.39 7.22
CA ASP A 66 2.66 -4.13 6.66
C ASP A 66 1.99 -3.76 5.34
N ASP A 67 1.66 -4.76 4.52
CA ASP A 67 1.13 -4.55 3.16
C ASP A 67 -0.40 -4.41 3.11
N PHE A 68 -1.12 -4.71 4.21
CA PHE A 68 -2.58 -4.56 4.30
C PHE A 68 -3.01 -3.79 5.56
N ASP A 69 -4.19 -3.14 5.49
CA ASP A 69 -4.77 -2.39 6.60
C ASP A 69 -5.54 -3.27 7.60
N PHE A 70 -4.96 -4.39 8.07
CA PHE A 70 -5.65 -5.33 8.97
C PHE A 70 -5.76 -4.84 10.41
N LEU A 71 -4.64 -4.33 10.93
CA LEU A 71 -4.49 -3.94 12.33
C LEU A 71 -4.33 -2.42 12.47
N PRO A 72 -4.70 -1.84 13.63
CA PRO A 72 -4.32 -0.48 13.97
C PRO A 72 -2.79 -0.28 13.91
N PRO A 73 -2.29 0.95 13.73
CA PRO A 73 -0.86 1.19 13.72
C PRO A 73 -0.23 0.83 15.07
N ARG A 74 0.97 0.25 15.07
CA ARG A 74 1.73 -0.11 16.28
C ARG A 74 1.98 1.09 17.21
N LYS A 75 2.16 2.27 16.62
CA LYS A 75 2.42 3.53 17.33
C LYS A 75 1.36 4.57 17.00
N MET A 76 1.05 5.41 17.97
CA MET A 76 0.18 6.57 17.82
C MET A 76 0.83 7.82 18.40
N ASN A 77 0.35 9.00 18.00
CA ASN A 77 0.78 10.26 18.60
C ASN A 77 0.38 10.31 20.08
N ASP A 78 1.27 10.74 20.97
CA ASP A 78 0.98 10.82 22.41
C ASP A 78 -0.15 11.83 22.68
N PRO A 79 -1.36 11.40 23.07
CA PRO A 79 -2.48 12.31 23.25
C PRO A 79 -2.26 13.31 24.40
N ARG A 80 -1.26 13.08 25.27
CA ARG A 80 -0.92 13.94 26.41
C ARG A 80 -0.01 15.09 26.00
N VAL A 81 0.63 15.01 24.84
CA VAL A 81 1.60 16.02 24.38
C VAL A 81 0.93 16.94 23.38
N ARG A 82 1.13 18.26 23.56
CA ARG A 82 0.71 19.27 22.60
C ARG A 82 1.92 20.00 22.05
N LYS A 83 1.76 20.56 20.84
CA LYS A 83 2.80 21.41 20.24
C LYS A 83 3.10 22.57 21.19
N PRO A 84 4.38 22.79 21.57
CA PRO A 84 4.75 23.96 22.37
C PRO A 84 4.42 25.26 21.63
N THR A 85 3.92 26.26 22.36
CA THR A 85 3.62 27.59 21.80
C THR A 85 4.85 28.25 21.20
N GLU A 86 6.02 28.02 21.79
CA GLU A 86 7.31 28.56 21.34
C GLU A 86 7.88 27.90 20.07
N TRP A 87 7.24 26.83 19.56
CA TRP A 87 7.72 26.15 18.37
C TRP A 87 7.21 26.82 17.10
N ASP A 88 8.06 27.64 16.49
CA ASP A 88 7.75 28.32 15.24
C ASP A 88 7.91 27.37 14.03
N ASN A 89 6.82 27.22 13.25
CA ASN A 89 6.82 26.42 12.02
C ASN A 89 7.16 27.26 10.79
N ARG A 90 7.28 28.58 10.92
CA ARG A 90 7.54 29.46 9.79
C ARG A 90 9.02 29.37 9.42
N VAL A 91 9.28 28.91 8.20
CA VAL A 91 10.65 28.86 7.63
C VAL A 91 11.19 30.28 7.45
N GLN A 92 10.32 31.21 7.09
CA GLN A 92 10.63 32.62 6.88
C GLN A 92 9.71 33.49 7.74
N ILE A 93 10.26 34.59 8.25
CA ILE A 93 9.54 35.61 9.01
C ILE A 93 9.85 36.97 8.40
N ASP A 94 8.94 37.94 8.61
CA ASP A 94 9.20 39.33 8.28
C ASP A 94 10.45 39.81 9.03
N ASP A 95 11.35 40.48 8.31
CA ASP A 95 12.55 41.07 8.89
C ASP A 95 12.14 42.17 9.88
N PRO A 96 12.38 41.97 11.19
CA PRO A 96 11.96 42.92 12.21
C PRO A 96 12.71 44.25 12.11
N ASN A 97 13.82 44.30 11.36
CA ASN A 97 14.60 45.51 11.12
C ASN A 97 14.22 46.22 9.81
N ASP A 98 13.25 45.69 9.05
CA ASP A 98 12.84 46.31 7.80
C ASP A 98 12.08 47.62 8.05
N ILE A 99 12.45 48.67 7.32
CA ILE A 99 11.89 50.00 7.49
C ILE A 99 10.68 50.13 6.58
N LYS A 100 9.50 50.36 7.18
CA LYS A 100 8.26 50.59 6.43
C LYS A 100 8.38 51.86 5.60
N LEU A 101 8.27 51.72 4.28
CA LEU A 101 8.24 52.84 3.35
C LEU A 101 6.81 53.36 3.12
N GLU A 102 6.67 54.65 2.80
CA GLU A 102 5.36 55.23 2.44
C GLU A 102 4.88 54.69 1.08
N GLY A 103 3.63 54.19 1.03
CA GLY A 103 3.02 53.56 -0.15
C GLY A 103 2.62 52.10 0.08
N LYS A 104 2.36 51.35 -1.00
CA LYS A 104 2.11 49.89 -0.92
C LYS A 104 3.42 49.18 -0.59
N TRP A 105 3.64 48.88 0.68
CA TRP A 105 4.84 48.20 1.17
C TRP A 105 4.49 46.83 1.77
N LYS A 106 5.38 45.85 1.56
CA LYS A 106 5.40 44.55 2.25
C LYS A 106 6.80 44.34 2.83
N PRO A 107 6.92 43.83 4.07
CA PRO A 107 8.20 43.55 4.68
C PRO A 107 8.99 42.50 3.89
N ARG A 108 10.31 42.64 3.93
CA ARG A 108 11.24 41.63 3.43
C ARG A 108 11.19 40.40 4.34
N GLU A 109 11.13 39.21 3.76
CA GLU A 109 11.18 37.96 4.51
C GLU A 109 12.64 37.51 4.71
N ILE A 110 13.00 37.17 5.94
CA ILE A 110 14.29 36.56 6.31
C ILE A 110 14.07 35.14 6.82
N LEU A 111 15.12 34.33 6.79
CA LEU A 111 15.10 33.02 7.43
C LEU A 111 14.85 33.16 8.92
N ASN A 112 13.89 32.39 9.43
CA ASN A 112 13.54 32.43 10.84
C ASN A 112 14.64 31.77 11.67
N PRO A 113 15.38 32.51 12.52
CA PRO A 113 16.41 31.93 13.36
C PRO A 113 15.87 30.94 14.40
N ASN A 114 14.56 31.00 14.70
CA ASN A 114 13.88 30.11 15.64
C ASN A 114 13.23 28.89 14.97
N TYR A 115 13.32 28.75 13.64
CA TYR A 115 12.75 27.60 12.95
C TYR A 115 13.57 26.34 13.25
N ARG A 116 12.94 25.36 13.90
CA ARG A 116 13.57 24.08 14.31
C ARG A 116 13.10 22.89 13.46
N GLY A 117 12.44 23.16 12.33
CA GLY A 117 11.78 22.13 11.52
C GLY A 117 10.32 21.90 11.93
N ALA A 118 9.67 20.95 11.26
CA ALA A 118 8.34 20.50 11.67
C ALA A 118 8.43 19.85 13.06
N TRP A 119 7.57 20.27 13.98
CA TRP A 119 7.54 19.72 15.33
C TRP A 119 7.31 18.20 15.29
N PRO A 120 8.26 17.37 15.75
CA PRO A 120 8.10 15.92 15.75
C PRO A 120 7.19 15.55 16.92
N HIS A 121 5.94 15.22 16.62
CA HIS A 121 5.00 14.78 17.64
C HIS A 121 5.49 13.46 18.27
N PRO A 122 5.70 13.37 19.59
CA PRO A 122 6.12 12.12 20.23
C PRO A 122 5.13 11.00 19.93
N GLN A 123 5.67 9.81 19.63
CA GLN A 123 4.89 8.61 19.40
C GLN A 123 4.99 7.66 20.60
N VAL A 124 3.86 7.09 20.98
CA VAL A 124 3.71 6.09 22.04
C VAL A 124 3.10 4.82 21.47
N ASP A 125 3.26 3.71 22.18
CA ASP A 125 2.63 2.44 21.81
C ASP A 125 1.10 2.61 21.79
N ASN A 126 0.48 2.08 20.74
CA ASN A 126 -0.96 2.16 20.58
C ASN A 126 -1.64 1.11 21.46
N PRO A 127 -2.43 1.50 22.48
CA PRO A 127 -3.09 0.54 23.36
C PRO A 127 -4.14 -0.33 22.65
N ASN A 128 -4.58 0.07 21.45
CA ASN A 128 -5.51 -0.69 20.62
C ASN A 128 -4.81 -1.65 19.66
N TYR A 129 -3.48 -1.64 19.59
CA TYR A 129 -2.73 -2.60 18.79
C TYR A 129 -2.62 -3.92 19.54
N SER A 130 -3.01 -5.00 18.87
CA SER A 130 -2.75 -6.37 19.31
C SER A 130 -2.30 -7.17 18.09
N PRO A 131 -1.14 -7.87 18.16
CA PRO A 131 -0.73 -8.73 17.06
C PRO A 131 -1.75 -9.86 16.88
N ASP A 132 -2.00 -10.21 15.63
CA ASP A 132 -2.84 -11.34 15.24
C ASP A 132 -1.98 -12.31 14.45
N PHE A 133 -1.76 -13.51 14.99
CA PHE A 133 -0.90 -14.52 14.38
C PHE A 133 -1.63 -15.40 13.34
N CYS A 134 -2.94 -15.21 13.16
CA CYS A 134 -3.77 -16.06 12.30
C CYS A 134 -4.30 -15.34 11.05
N ILE A 135 -3.75 -14.19 10.67
CA ILE A 135 -4.18 -13.40 9.49
C ILE A 135 -4.12 -14.22 8.18
N SER A 136 -3.13 -15.11 8.06
CA SER A 136 -2.96 -16.01 6.91
C SER A 136 -3.91 -17.21 6.92
N SER A 137 -4.65 -17.44 8.01
CA SER A 137 -5.50 -18.60 8.19
C SER A 137 -6.92 -18.30 7.70
N TYR A 138 -7.38 -19.09 6.74
CA TYR A 138 -8.74 -19.03 6.21
C TYR A 138 -9.42 -20.37 6.42
N GLU A 139 -10.67 -20.33 6.89
CA GLU A 139 -11.49 -21.53 7.02
C GLU A 139 -12.06 -21.92 5.65
N ASN A 140 -11.79 -23.17 5.24
CA ASN A 140 -12.49 -23.87 4.16
C ASN A 140 -12.71 -23.06 2.87
N ILE A 141 -11.67 -22.91 2.04
CA ILE A 141 -11.82 -22.40 0.68
C ILE A 141 -12.32 -23.54 -0.22
N GLY A 142 -13.63 -23.60 -0.44
CA GLY A 142 -14.27 -24.65 -1.24
C GLY A 142 -14.69 -24.25 -2.65
N ILE A 143 -14.65 -22.96 -2.98
CA ILE A 143 -15.18 -22.42 -4.24
C ILE A 143 -14.19 -21.43 -4.84
N ILE A 144 -13.97 -21.56 -6.14
CA ILE A 144 -13.32 -20.54 -6.97
C ILE A 144 -14.40 -19.91 -7.85
N GLY A 145 -14.58 -18.60 -7.75
CA GLY A 145 -15.53 -17.85 -8.56
C GLY A 145 -14.79 -16.86 -9.46
N LEU A 146 -15.23 -16.77 -10.72
CA LEU A 146 -14.82 -15.73 -11.65
C LEU A 146 -16.04 -14.85 -11.92
N ASP A 147 -16.07 -13.68 -11.28
CA ASP A 147 -17.08 -12.66 -11.49
C ASP A 147 -16.37 -11.38 -11.96
N ILE A 148 -16.45 -11.10 -13.26
CA ILE A 148 -15.73 -10.01 -13.91
C ILE A 148 -16.60 -9.30 -14.93
N TRP A 149 -16.32 -8.01 -15.12
CA TRP A 149 -16.87 -7.21 -16.21
C TRP A 149 -15.84 -7.02 -17.32
N GLN A 150 -16.25 -7.17 -18.58
CA GLN A 150 -15.40 -6.92 -19.75
C GLN A 150 -16.14 -6.08 -20.78
N VAL A 151 -15.47 -5.07 -21.34
CA VAL A 151 -16.00 -4.30 -22.49
C VAL A 151 -15.78 -5.07 -23.80
N GLY A 152 -14.59 -5.66 -23.99
CA GLY A 152 -14.27 -6.54 -25.11
C GLY A 152 -14.04 -7.96 -24.61
N ALA A 153 -14.74 -8.93 -25.18
CA ALA A 153 -14.52 -10.34 -24.91
C ALA A 153 -13.21 -10.84 -25.55
N GLY A 154 -12.73 -12.01 -25.10
CA GLY A 154 -11.56 -12.68 -25.68
C GLY A 154 -10.50 -13.11 -24.67
N THR A 155 -10.65 -12.74 -23.39
CA THR A 155 -9.79 -13.27 -22.33
C THR A 155 -10.08 -14.74 -22.10
N ILE A 156 -9.02 -15.54 -22.09
CA ILE A 156 -9.07 -16.97 -21.76
C ILE A 156 -8.38 -17.12 -20.41
N PHE A 157 -9.03 -17.81 -19.49
CA PHE A 157 -8.42 -18.24 -18.24
C PHE A 157 -8.24 -19.75 -18.29
N ASP A 158 -7.04 -20.21 -17.95
CA ASP A 158 -6.71 -21.63 -17.88
C ASP A 158 -5.72 -21.86 -16.73
N ASN A 159 -5.47 -23.14 -16.40
CA ASN A 159 -4.50 -23.58 -15.40
C ASN A 159 -4.80 -23.06 -13.99
N PHE A 160 -6.07 -23.04 -13.59
CA PHE A 160 -6.45 -22.78 -12.20
C PHE A 160 -5.86 -23.83 -11.28
N LEU A 161 -5.00 -23.39 -10.38
CA LEU A 161 -4.22 -24.25 -9.53
C LEU A 161 -4.20 -23.67 -8.10
N ILE A 162 -4.62 -24.47 -7.12
CA ILE A 162 -4.50 -24.16 -5.68
C ILE A 162 -3.74 -25.31 -5.00
N PRO A 163 -2.39 -25.28 -4.99
CA PRO A 163 -1.58 -26.30 -4.32
C PRO A 163 -0.65 -25.67 -3.28
N GLU A 164 0.01 -26.49 -2.47
CA GLU A 164 1.21 -26.03 -1.73
C GLU A 164 2.43 -25.85 -2.68
N GLU A 165 2.58 -26.67 -3.74
CA GLU A 165 3.75 -26.65 -4.65
C GLU A 165 3.44 -27.25 -6.06
N PHE A 166 3.09 -26.50 -7.13
CA PHE A 166 2.99 -27.08 -8.50
C PHE A 166 3.10 -26.08 -9.69
N GLY A 167 3.52 -24.84 -9.48
CA GLY A 167 3.41 -23.77 -10.51
C GLY A 167 4.30 -23.93 -11.76
N ASP A 168 5.43 -24.64 -11.66
CA ASP A 168 6.42 -24.71 -12.76
C ASP A 168 6.12 -25.79 -13.80
N GLU A 169 5.38 -26.86 -13.44
CA GLU A 169 5.12 -28.01 -14.32
C GLU A 169 4.01 -27.77 -15.38
N THR A 170 3.21 -26.70 -15.22
CA THR A 170 2.05 -26.45 -16.10
C THR A 170 2.31 -25.31 -17.08
N TRP A 171 2.61 -24.11 -16.60
CA TRP A 171 2.78 -22.93 -17.46
C TRP A 171 4.03 -22.99 -18.35
N GLY A 172 5.11 -23.64 -17.89
CA GLY A 172 6.38 -23.71 -18.61
C GLY A 172 6.29 -24.33 -20.02
N GLU A 173 5.33 -25.23 -20.25
CA GLU A 173 5.12 -25.92 -21.53
C GLU A 173 4.30 -25.09 -22.54
N THR A 174 3.54 -24.08 -22.09
CA THR A 174 2.60 -23.33 -22.95
C THR A 174 3.16 -21.99 -23.44
N LYS A 175 4.33 -21.58 -22.94
CA LYS A 175 4.98 -20.31 -23.31
C LYS A 175 5.67 -20.44 -24.68
N VAL A 176 4.88 -20.31 -25.76
CA VAL A 176 5.39 -20.17 -27.14
C VAL A 176 5.25 -18.73 -27.61
#